data_AF-A0A3D2SEB0-F1
#
_entry.id   AF-A0A3D2SEB0-F1
#
_cell.length_a   1.000
_cell.length_b   1.000
_cell.length_c   1.000
_cell.angle_alpha   90.00
_cell.angle_beta   90.00
_cell.angle_gamma   90.00
#
_symmetry.space_group_name_H-M   'P 1'
#
loop_
_entity.id
_entity.type
_entity.pdbx_description
1 polymer ?
#
loop_
_entity_poly.entity_id
_entity_poly.type
_entity_poly.pdbx_seq_one_letter_code
_entity_poly.pdbx_strand_id
1 'polypeptide(L)' 'MAEHNIFGKEGEEAAVGYLEKQGYIIRHRNWRRGHLELDIVAFKDDELI' A
#
# COMPACT_ATOMS: atom_id res chain seq x y z
N MET A 1 5.05 -9.84 22.38
CA MET A 1 5.21 -9.68 20.91
C MET A 1 4.43 -8.43 20.56
N ALA A 2 5.12 -7.42 20.03
CA ALA A 2 4.76 -6.02 20.18
C ALA A 2 3.51 -5.62 19.38
N GLU A 3 2.63 -4.84 20.00
CA GLU A 3 1.42 -4.22 19.45
C GLU A 3 1.66 -3.41 18.16
N HIS A 4 2.91 -3.06 17.86
CA HIS A 4 3.33 -2.33 16.66
C HIS A 4 3.10 -3.08 15.34
N ASN A 5 3.14 -4.41 15.33
CA ASN A 5 3.01 -5.18 14.08
C ASN A 5 1.57 -5.27 13.58
N ILE A 6 0.60 -5.11 14.48
CA ILE A 6 -0.82 -5.14 14.14
C ILE A 6 -1.23 -3.78 13.55
N PHE A 7 -0.81 -2.69 14.20
CA PHE A 7 -1.11 -1.33 13.76
C PHE A 7 -0.56 -1.02 12.35
N GLY A 8 0.65 -1.48 12.02
CA GLY A 8 1.23 -1.30 10.69
C GLY A 8 0.39 -1.97 9.59
N LYS A 9 -0.06 -3.21 9.83
CA LYS A 9 -0.87 -3.95 8.87
C LYS A 9 -2.27 -3.35 8.71
N GLU A 10 -2.90 -2.97 9.81
CA GLU A 10 -4.21 -2.32 9.78
C GLU A 10 -4.16 -0.96 9.07
N GLY A 11 -3.07 -0.20 9.25
CA GLY A 11 -2.82 1.04 8.52
C GLY A 11 -2.66 0.84 7.02
N GLU A 12 -1.89 -0.17 6.61
CA GLU A 12 -1.73 -0.51 5.18
C GLU A 12 -3.06 -0.93 4.54
N GLU A 13 -3.84 -1.77 5.22
CA GLU A 13 -5.18 -2.17 4.75
C GLU A 13 -6.13 -0.98 4.65
N ALA A 14 -6.10 -0.06 5.61
CA ALA A 14 -6.90 1.16 5.58
C ALA A 14 -6.50 2.07 4.40
N ALA A 15 -5.20 2.20 4.11
CA ALA A 15 -4.68 2.97 2.98
C ALA A 15 -5.09 2.35 1.63
N VAL A 16 -4.96 1.02 1.49
CA VAL A 16 -5.45 0.28 0.32
C VAL A 16 -6.94 0.50 0.11
N GLY A 17 -7.75 0.30 1.16
CA GLY A 17 -9.20 0.47 1.07
C GLY A 17 -9.62 1.91 0.76
N TYR A 18 -8.85 2.91 1.22
CA TYR A 18 -9.05 4.30 0.82
C TYR A 18 -8.75 4.51 -0.67
N LEU A 19 -7.59 4.05 -1.16
CA LEU A 19 -7.19 4.17 -2.55
C LEU A 19 -8.18 3.48 -3.51
N GLU A 20 -8.59 2.25 -3.18
CA GLU A 20 -9.61 1.53 -3.96
C GLU A 20 -10.94 2.29 -4.03
N LYS A 21 -11.40 2.84 -2.90
CA LYS A 21 -12.63 3.69 -2.87
C LYS A 21 -12.49 4.96 -3.69
N GLN A 22 -11.27 5.51 -3.82
CA GLN A 22 -10.98 6.65 -4.68
C GLN A 22 -10.81 6.26 -6.15
N GLY A 23 -10.95 4.97 -6.50
CA GLY A 23 -10.86 4.46 -7.87
C GLY A 23 -9.45 4.14 -8.33
N TYR A 24 -8.48 4.07 -7.41
CA TYR A 24 -7.14 3.60 -7.75
C TYR A 24 -7.11 2.08 -7.88
N ILE A 25 -6.27 1.60 -8.79
CA ILE A 25 -5.97 0.19 -8.97
C ILE A 25 -4.67 -0.11 -8.22
N ILE A 26 -4.74 -0.94 -7.18
CA ILE A 26 -3.53 -1.40 -6.49
C ILE A 26 -2.78 -2.37 -7.40
N ARG A 27 -1.53 -2.02 -7.74
CA ARG A 27 -0.64 -2.81 -8.59
C ARG A 27 0.25 -3.73 -7.76
N HIS A 28 0.80 -3.23 -6.67
CA HIS A 28 1.62 -3.99 -5.74
C HIS A 28 1.43 -3.52 -4.31
N ARG A 29 1.69 -4.42 -3.37
CA ARG A 29 1.77 -4.16 -1.93
C ARG A 29 3.06 -4.78 -1.43
N ASN A 30 3.72 -4.15 -0.46
CA ASN A 30 5.01 -4.59 0.09
C ASN A 30 6.05 -4.89 -1.00
N TRP A 31 6.12 -4.04 -2.03
CA TRP A 31 7.03 -4.21 -3.15
C TRP A 31 8.47 -4.02 -2.69
N ARG A 32 9.38 -4.89 -3.14
CA ARG A 32 10.80 -4.85 -2.76
C ARG A 32 11.69 -5.14 -3.95
N ARG A 33 12.78 -4.39 -4.08
CA ARG A 33 13.86 -4.65 -5.05
C ARG A 33 15.21 -4.32 -4.43
N GLY A 34 15.95 -5.36 -4.02
CA GLY A 34 17.22 -5.18 -3.33
C GLY A 34 17.02 -4.47 -2.00
N HIS A 35 17.60 -3.28 -1.85
CA HIS A 35 17.45 -2.43 -0.67
C HIS A 35 16.30 -1.42 -0.79
N LEU A 36 15.54 -1.42 -1.88
CA LEU A 36 14.40 -0.54 -2.09
C LEU A 36 13.11 -1.22 -1.65
N GLU A 37 12.23 -0.47 -0.99
CA GLU A 37 10.90 -0.91 -0.60
C GLU A 37 9.85 0.17 -0.86
N LEU A 38 8.64 -0.27 -1.23
CA LEU A 38 7.43 0.55 -1.34
C LEU A 38 6.29 -0.22 -0.67
N ASP A 39 5.56 0.44 0.22
CA ASP A 39 4.46 -0.21 0.95
C ASP A 39 3.28 -0.51 0.03
N ILE A 40 2.92 0.43 -0.85
CA ILE A 40 1.82 0.30 -1.80
C ILE A 40 2.23 0.95 -3.12
N VAL A 41 1.86 0.33 -4.24
CA VAL A 41 1.95 0.90 -5.58
C VAL A 41 0.55 0.89 -6.16
N ALA A 42 0.03 2.04 -6.56
CA ALA A 42 -1.30 2.21 -7.10
C ALA A 42 -1.31 3.02 -8.40
N PHE A 43 -2.35 2.86 -9.21
CA PHE A 43 -2.45 3.49 -10.51
C PHE A 43 -3.85 4.05 -10.75
N LYS A 44 -3.93 5.27 -11.27
CA LYS A 44 -5.19 5.90 -11.68
C LYS A 44 -4.90 7.02 -12.68
N ASP A 45 -5.75 7.16 -13.70
CA ASP A 45 -5.70 8.29 -14.65
C ASP A 45 -4.29 8.53 -15.27
N ASP A 46 -3.63 7.44 -15.68
CA ASP A 46 -2.26 7.44 -16.23
C ASP A 46 -1.15 7.90 -15.28
N GLU A 47 -1.46 8.00 -13.97
CA GLU A 47 -0.52 8.29 -12.91
C GLU A 47 -0.24 7.05 -12.05
N LEU A 48 1.04 6.81 -11.76
CA LEU A 48 1.52 5.77 -10.84
C LEU A 48 1.99 6.45 -9.54
N ILE A 49 1.45 5.98 -8.41
CA ILE A 49 1.78 6.45 -7.07
C ILE A 49 2.26 5.32 -6.18
#